data_AF-A0A965YPF3-F1
#
_entry.id   AF-A0A965YPF3-F1
#
_cell.length_a   1.000
_cell.length_b   1.000
_cell.length_c   1.000
_cell.angle_alpha   90.00
_cell.angle_beta   90.00
_cell.angle_gamma   90.00
#
_symmetry.space_group_name_H-M   'P 1'
#
loop_
_entity.id
_entity.type
_entity.pdbx_description
1 polymer ?
#
loop_
_entity_poly.entity_id
_entity_poly.type
_entity_poly.pdbx_seq_one_letter_code
_entity_poly.pdbx_strand_id
1 'polypeptide(L)'
;MMMLIFTFGILLAFGLFFILADVLKLPYLSAAKAMLSTTRTEKKAAKSIETYLMTWAVKFSKYIRMDEYRRSRMKNILKATGMNMTPEVYQAYAFVKCGAILLGVVPCLLVFPLLAPVVVFLAVMIYFKETRKADEKLKVKRDEIENELPRFVANVEQELKNSRDVLSIIENFKKNAGDAFAGELDILAADMRSSSYEAALTRFEARLNSPMLSDVVRGLIGVLRGDDSAVYFQMLAHDFKQLELQKLKSEAQKIPPKIRVFSFIMLLCFLLTYLAIIAFEILKSLGGMF
;
A
#
# COMPACT_ATOMS: atom_id res chain seq x y z
N MET A 1 34.96 -25.83 -18.95
CA MET A 1 33.79 -26.66 -18.57
C MET A 1 32.64 -25.83 -17.99
N MET A 2 32.90 -24.93 -17.02
CA MET A 2 31.87 -24.08 -16.39
C MET A 2 31.17 -23.09 -17.36
N MET A 3 31.91 -22.47 -18.29
CA MET A 3 31.37 -21.57 -19.33
C MET A 3 30.39 -22.29 -20.29
N LEU A 4 30.66 -23.55 -20.65
CA LEU A 4 29.81 -24.32 -21.56
C LEU A 4 28.49 -24.75 -20.90
N ILE A 5 28.52 -25.03 -19.59
CA ILE A 5 27.31 -25.33 -18.81
C ILE A 5 26.44 -24.07 -18.69
N PHE A 6 27.05 -22.91 -18.56
CA PHE A 6 26.34 -21.63 -18.46
C PHE A 6 25.67 -21.25 -19.79
N THR A 7 26.39 -21.38 -20.91
CA THR A 7 25.82 -21.12 -22.25
C THR A 7 24.74 -22.14 -22.61
N PHE A 8 24.93 -23.42 -22.27
CA PHE A 8 23.92 -24.46 -22.45
C PHE A 8 22.67 -24.21 -21.59
N GLY A 9 22.84 -23.79 -20.33
CA GLY A 9 21.73 -23.47 -19.43
C GLY A 9 20.89 -22.29 -19.94
N ILE A 10 21.53 -21.25 -20.48
CA ILE A 10 20.83 -20.11 -21.09
C ILE A 10 20.06 -20.57 -22.34
N LEU A 11 20.71 -21.31 -23.24
CA LEU A 11 20.08 -21.77 -24.48
C LEU A 11 18.90 -22.72 -24.21
N LEU A 12 19.03 -23.59 -23.22
CA LEU A 12 17.99 -24.56 -22.81
C LEU A 12 16.82 -23.86 -22.11
N ALA A 13 17.08 -22.83 -21.29
CA ALA A 13 16.04 -22.00 -20.69
C ALA A 13 15.24 -21.22 -21.76
N PHE A 14 15.92 -20.66 -22.77
CA PHE A 14 15.25 -20.03 -23.90
C PHE A 14 14.46 -21.05 -24.74
N GLY A 15 15.01 -22.23 -25.00
CA GLY A 15 14.32 -23.30 -25.73
C GLY A 15 13.05 -23.78 -25.03
N LEU A 16 13.11 -24.04 -23.72
CA LEU A 16 11.94 -24.42 -22.91
C LEU A 16 10.89 -23.30 -22.85
N PHE A 17 11.31 -22.03 -22.80
CA PHE A 17 10.41 -20.88 -22.82
C PHE A 17 9.61 -20.79 -24.13
N PHE A 18 10.26 -21.00 -25.28
CA PHE A 18 9.58 -21.00 -26.58
C PHE A 18 8.67 -22.21 -26.77
N ILE A 19 9.06 -23.40 -26.31
CA ILE A 19 8.22 -24.60 -26.37
C ILE A 19 6.97 -24.44 -25.49
N LEU A 20 7.10 -23.86 -24.28
CA LEU A 20 5.94 -23.54 -23.44
C LEU A 20 5.01 -22.50 -24.09
N ALA A 21 5.57 -21.51 -24.80
CA ALA A 21 4.80 -20.50 -25.50
C ALA A 21 3.98 -21.06 -26.67
N ASP A 22 4.52 -22.07 -27.36
CA ASP A 22 3.87 -22.70 -28.53
C ASP A 22 2.81 -23.75 -28.11
N VAL A 23 3.08 -24.52 -27.05
CA VAL A 23 2.14 -25.51 -26.48
C VAL A 23 0.86 -24.84 -25.95
N LEU A 24 0.92 -23.56 -25.54
CA LEU A 24 -0.23 -22.83 -24.97
C LEU A 24 -1.21 -22.22 -25.99
N LYS A 25 -1.00 -22.36 -27.31
CA LYS A 25 -1.88 -21.90 -28.41
C LYS A 25 -2.52 -20.51 -28.19
N LEU A 26 -1.74 -19.47 -28.51
CA LEU A 26 -2.11 -18.05 -28.44
C LEU A 26 -3.24 -17.66 -29.42
N PRO A 27 -4.41 -17.16 -28.98
CA PRO A 27 -5.40 -16.55 -29.85
C PRO A 27 -5.13 -15.04 -30.06
N TYR A 28 -5.48 -14.59 -31.26
CA TYR A 28 -4.91 -13.46 -32.00
C TYR A 28 -5.33 -12.05 -31.50
N LEU A 29 -4.34 -11.16 -31.54
CA LEU A 29 -4.23 -9.69 -31.36
C LEU A 29 -5.43 -8.73 -31.45
N SER A 30 -6.60 -9.11 -31.97
CA SER A 30 -7.70 -8.18 -32.26
C SER A 30 -8.66 -7.97 -31.06
N ALA A 31 -9.01 -9.03 -30.32
CA ALA A 31 -9.87 -8.92 -29.14
C ALA A 31 -9.17 -8.23 -27.96
N ALA A 32 -7.83 -8.36 -27.88
CA ALA A 32 -6.99 -7.74 -26.85
C ALA A 32 -6.91 -6.21 -26.98
N LYS A 33 -7.01 -5.65 -28.20
CA LYS A 33 -6.97 -4.19 -28.41
C LYS A 33 -8.19 -3.47 -27.83
N ALA A 34 -9.37 -4.10 -27.85
CA ALA A 34 -10.61 -3.47 -27.39
C ALA A 34 -10.69 -3.35 -25.85
N MET A 35 -10.08 -4.28 -25.10
CA MET A 35 -10.03 -4.22 -23.63
C MET A 35 -8.89 -3.34 -23.08
N LEU A 36 -7.92 -2.94 -23.92
CA LEU A 36 -6.69 -2.26 -23.49
C LEU A 36 -6.79 -0.73 -23.35
N SER A 37 -7.93 -0.10 -23.65
CA SER A 37 -8.09 1.37 -23.63
C SER A 37 -8.37 1.98 -22.23
N THR A 38 -8.68 1.20 -21.20
CA THR A 38 -9.09 1.73 -19.86
C THR A 38 -8.01 1.66 -18.78
N THR A 39 -6.80 1.14 -19.06
CA THR A 39 -5.78 1.04 -17.99
C THR A 39 -4.40 1.38 -18.54
N ARG A 40 -4.05 2.65 -18.34
CA ARG A 40 -2.83 3.32 -18.75
C ARG A 40 -1.59 2.57 -18.23
N THR A 41 -0.80 2.10 -19.21
CA THR A 41 0.67 1.99 -19.21
C THR A 41 1.36 1.29 -18.04
N GLU A 42 1.55 -0.04 -18.16
CA GLU A 42 2.86 -0.69 -17.95
C GLU A 42 3.07 -1.85 -18.95
N LYS A 43 4.34 -2.00 -19.34
CA LYS A 43 5.00 -2.81 -20.40
C LYS A 43 4.26 -4.06 -20.94
N LYS A 44 4.16 -4.13 -22.28
CA LYS A 44 3.43 -5.14 -23.10
C LYS A 44 3.69 -6.63 -22.78
N ALA A 45 4.87 -7.01 -22.26
CA ALA A 45 5.16 -8.41 -21.89
C ALA A 45 4.73 -8.75 -20.45
N ALA A 46 4.91 -7.81 -19.52
CA ALA A 46 4.43 -7.93 -18.14
C ALA A 46 2.90 -7.99 -18.09
N LYS A 47 2.23 -7.21 -18.95
CA LYS A 47 0.76 -7.24 -19.07
C LYS A 47 0.22 -8.58 -19.55
N SER A 48 0.92 -9.27 -20.45
CA SER A 48 0.53 -10.61 -20.91
C SER A 48 0.60 -11.63 -19.78
N ILE A 49 1.74 -11.70 -19.08
CA ILE A 49 1.94 -12.61 -17.94
C ILE A 49 0.96 -12.28 -16.81
N GLU A 50 0.77 -11.00 -16.47
CA GLU A 50 -0.21 -10.58 -15.46
C GLU A 50 -1.65 -10.94 -15.84
N THR A 51 -2.00 -10.86 -17.13
CA THR A 51 -3.34 -11.26 -17.62
C THR A 51 -3.55 -12.77 -17.52
N TYR A 52 -2.51 -13.58 -17.79
CA TYR A 52 -2.56 -15.02 -17.58
C TYR A 52 -2.67 -15.38 -16.10
N LEU A 53 -1.85 -14.77 -15.24
CA LEU A 53 -1.94 -14.94 -13.78
C LEU A 53 -3.33 -14.57 -13.27
N MET A 54 -3.93 -13.52 -13.82
CA MET A 54 -5.28 -13.08 -13.48
C MET A 54 -6.36 -14.06 -13.95
N THR A 55 -6.23 -14.62 -15.15
CA THR A 55 -7.15 -15.67 -15.65
C THR A 55 -7.09 -16.92 -14.78
N TRP A 56 -5.88 -17.33 -14.40
CA TRP A 56 -5.67 -18.43 -13.46
C TRP A 56 -6.22 -18.11 -12.07
N ALA A 57 -6.03 -16.88 -11.58
CA ALA A 57 -6.58 -16.41 -10.31
C ALA A 57 -8.12 -16.46 -10.30
N VAL A 58 -8.79 -16.06 -11.37
CA VAL A 58 -10.25 -16.14 -11.48
C VAL A 58 -10.71 -17.60 -11.42
N LYS A 59 -10.02 -18.52 -12.08
CA LYS A 59 -10.34 -19.96 -12.03
C LYS A 59 -10.10 -20.54 -10.63
N PHE A 60 -9.00 -20.16 -9.98
CA PHE A 60 -8.65 -20.60 -8.62
C PHE A 60 -9.52 -19.97 -7.52
N SER A 61 -10.09 -18.78 -7.76
CA SER A 61 -10.94 -18.07 -6.79
C SER A 61 -12.15 -18.88 -6.35
N LYS A 62 -12.70 -19.73 -7.22
CA LYS A 62 -13.82 -20.64 -6.92
C LYS A 62 -13.50 -21.66 -5.83
N TYR A 63 -12.22 -21.93 -5.59
CA TYR A 63 -11.76 -22.88 -4.58
C TYR A 63 -11.41 -22.22 -3.24
N ILE A 64 -11.23 -20.90 -3.21
CA ILE A 64 -10.90 -20.17 -1.98
C ILE A 64 -12.18 -19.85 -1.23
N ARG A 65 -12.32 -20.46 -0.04
CA ARG A 65 -13.42 -20.15 0.88
C ARG A 65 -12.89 -19.13 1.87
N MET A 66 -13.55 -17.98 1.93
CA MET A 66 -13.16 -16.90 2.82
C MET A 66 -14.27 -16.65 3.82
N ASP A 67 -13.89 -16.52 5.09
CA ASP A 67 -14.81 -16.15 6.18
C ASP A 67 -15.54 -14.84 5.84
N GLU A 68 -16.82 -14.76 6.19
CA GLU A 68 -17.70 -13.63 5.88
C GLU A 68 -17.16 -12.29 6.41
N TYR A 69 -16.51 -12.31 7.59
CA TYR A 69 -15.85 -11.13 8.14
C TYR A 69 -14.67 -10.67 7.28
N ARG A 70 -13.77 -11.60 6.92
CA ARG A 70 -12.59 -11.31 6.08
C ARG A 70 -13.01 -10.85 4.68
N ARG A 71 -14.11 -11.42 4.16
CA ARG A 71 -14.70 -11.09 2.87
C ARG A 71 -15.23 -9.68 2.83
N SER A 72 -16.01 -9.31 3.85
CA SER A 72 -16.56 -7.95 3.97
C SER A 72 -15.42 -6.92 4.07
N ARG A 73 -14.44 -7.17 4.95
CA ARG A 73 -13.27 -6.29 5.12
C ARG A 73 -12.51 -6.08 3.81
N MET A 74 -12.11 -7.15 3.14
CA MET A 74 -11.35 -7.07 1.89
C MET A 74 -12.15 -6.42 0.76
N LYS A 75 -13.46 -6.67 0.69
CA LYS A 75 -14.35 -6.02 -0.29
C LYS A 75 -14.38 -4.51 -0.11
N ASN A 76 -14.43 -4.04 1.14
CA ASN A 76 -14.42 -2.60 1.43
C ASN A 76 -13.09 -1.96 1.03
N ILE A 77 -11.97 -2.61 1.35
CA ILE A 77 -10.62 -2.15 0.98
C ILE A 77 -10.46 -2.06 -0.55
N LEU A 78 -10.90 -3.07 -1.29
CA LEU A 78 -10.81 -3.10 -2.76
C LEU A 78 -11.68 -2.01 -3.40
N LYS A 79 -12.89 -1.79 -2.88
CA LYS A 79 -13.77 -0.70 -3.35
C LYS A 79 -13.17 0.68 -3.08
N ALA A 80 -12.65 0.91 -1.87
CA ALA A 80 -12.06 2.19 -1.49
C ALA A 80 -10.81 2.54 -2.32
N THR A 81 -10.07 1.53 -2.77
CA THR A 81 -8.87 1.69 -3.63
C THR A 81 -9.17 1.69 -5.13
N GLY A 82 -10.44 1.61 -5.54
CA GLY A 82 -10.84 1.58 -6.96
C GLY A 82 -10.41 0.31 -7.70
N MET A 83 -10.07 -0.77 -6.97
CA MET A 83 -9.70 -2.04 -7.58
C MET A 83 -10.95 -2.88 -7.83
N ASN A 84 -11.35 -2.99 -9.10
CA ASN A 84 -12.52 -3.76 -9.55
C ASN A 84 -12.24 -5.28 -9.54
N MET A 85 -11.91 -5.84 -8.39
CA MET A 85 -11.64 -7.27 -8.20
C MET A 85 -12.46 -7.79 -7.03
N THR A 86 -12.86 -9.06 -7.07
CA THR A 86 -13.48 -9.68 -5.89
C THR A 86 -12.40 -10.08 -4.88
N PRO A 87 -12.71 -10.10 -3.57
CA PRO A 87 -11.76 -10.49 -2.53
C PRO A 87 -11.09 -11.85 -2.77
N GLU A 88 -11.85 -12.80 -3.29
CA GLU A 88 -11.41 -14.17 -3.58
C GLU A 88 -10.45 -14.21 -4.77
N VAL A 89 -10.70 -13.39 -5.79
CA VAL A 89 -9.81 -13.26 -6.96
C VAL A 89 -8.51 -12.55 -6.56
N TYR A 90 -8.56 -11.55 -5.69
CA TYR A 90 -7.37 -10.88 -5.17
C TYR A 90 -6.46 -11.85 -4.39
N GLN A 91 -7.05 -12.65 -3.50
CA GLN A 91 -6.30 -13.65 -2.75
C GLN A 91 -5.77 -14.77 -3.66
N ALA A 92 -6.58 -15.25 -4.61
CA ALA A 92 -6.14 -16.22 -5.61
C ALA A 92 -5.00 -15.68 -6.47
N TYR A 93 -5.02 -14.39 -6.82
CA TYR A 93 -3.97 -13.76 -7.60
C TYR A 93 -2.65 -13.72 -6.82
N ALA A 94 -2.69 -13.37 -5.53
CA ALA A 94 -1.51 -13.44 -4.67
C ALA A 94 -0.92 -14.86 -4.64
N PHE A 95 -1.76 -15.89 -4.47
CA PHE A 95 -1.30 -17.29 -4.48
C PHE A 95 -0.75 -17.75 -5.83
N VAL A 96 -1.44 -17.42 -6.94
CA VAL A 96 -1.02 -17.80 -8.30
C VAL A 96 0.29 -17.12 -8.69
N LYS A 97 0.47 -15.84 -8.31
CA LYS A 97 1.72 -15.11 -8.54
C LYS A 97 2.88 -15.69 -7.74
N CYS A 98 2.64 -16.10 -6.50
CA CYS A 98 3.66 -16.75 -5.67
C CYS A 98 3.99 -18.16 -6.17
N GLY A 99 2.97 -18.93 -6.57
CA GLY A 99 3.14 -20.26 -7.14
C GLY A 99 3.93 -20.25 -8.45
N ALA A 100 3.72 -19.24 -9.30
CA ALA A 100 4.49 -19.05 -10.53
C ALA A 100 5.99 -18.80 -10.25
N ILE A 101 6.31 -18.09 -9.17
CA ILE A 101 7.71 -17.84 -8.75
C ILE A 101 8.32 -19.08 -8.11
N LEU A 102 7.55 -19.82 -7.30
CA LEU A 102 7.97 -21.08 -6.69
C LEU A 102 8.24 -22.18 -7.73
N LEU A 103 7.56 -22.18 -8.88
CA LEU A 103 7.90 -23.07 -9.99
C LEU A 103 9.35 -22.87 -10.48
N GLY A 104 9.93 -21.68 -10.28
CA GLY A 104 11.34 -21.40 -10.55
C GLY A 104 12.31 -22.14 -9.64
N VAL A 105 11.85 -22.74 -8.53
CA VAL A 105 12.69 -23.54 -7.62
C VAL A 105 13.10 -24.86 -8.28
N VAL A 106 12.24 -25.48 -9.10
CA VAL A 106 12.51 -26.77 -9.76
C VAL A 106 13.74 -26.71 -10.68
N PRO A 107 13.86 -25.75 -11.62
CA PRO A 107 15.08 -25.60 -12.41
C PRO A 107 16.28 -25.12 -11.56
N CYS A 108 16.05 -24.34 -10.49
CA CYS A 108 17.13 -23.93 -9.59
C CYS A 108 17.75 -25.12 -8.85
N LEU A 109 16.95 -26.11 -8.41
CA LEU A 109 17.48 -27.31 -7.76
C LEU A 109 18.30 -28.19 -8.70
N LEU A 110 17.97 -28.21 -10.00
CA LEU A 110 18.69 -29.00 -11.00
C LEU A 110 20.01 -28.36 -11.46
N VAL A 111 20.06 -27.03 -11.57
CA VAL A 111 21.25 -26.31 -12.09
C VAL A 111 22.15 -25.81 -10.97
N PHE A 112 21.59 -25.25 -9.89
CA PHE A 112 22.35 -24.65 -8.80
C PHE A 112 21.57 -24.68 -7.46
N PRO A 113 21.64 -25.78 -6.69
CA PRO A 113 20.78 -26.00 -5.52
C PRO A 113 20.91 -24.94 -4.41
N LEU A 114 22.02 -24.20 -4.33
CA LEU A 114 22.21 -23.10 -3.38
C LEU A 114 21.33 -21.86 -3.69
N LEU A 115 20.81 -21.71 -4.92
CA LEU A 115 19.90 -20.62 -5.31
C LEU A 115 18.45 -20.86 -4.85
N ALA A 116 18.08 -22.12 -4.56
CA ALA A 116 16.71 -22.47 -4.20
C ALA A 116 16.18 -21.75 -2.94
N PRO A 117 16.94 -21.64 -1.82
CA PRO A 117 16.51 -20.88 -0.65
C PRO A 117 16.26 -19.39 -0.96
N VAL A 118 17.04 -18.80 -1.86
CA VAL A 118 16.91 -17.39 -2.27
C VAL A 118 15.59 -17.17 -3.03
N VAL A 119 15.24 -18.09 -3.94
CA VAL A 119 13.98 -18.02 -4.70
C VAL A 119 12.77 -18.22 -3.78
N VAL A 120 12.84 -19.15 -2.83
CA VAL A 120 11.78 -19.36 -1.82
C VAL A 120 11.58 -18.10 -0.97
N PHE A 121 12.67 -17.48 -0.50
CA PHE A 121 12.60 -16.23 0.26
C PHE A 121 11.98 -15.09 -0.56
N LEU A 122 12.34 -14.99 -1.83
CA LEU A 122 11.81 -13.98 -2.75
C LEU A 122 10.30 -14.18 -3.01
N ALA A 123 9.84 -15.43 -3.14
CA ALA A 123 8.42 -15.75 -3.27
C ALA A 123 7.62 -15.34 -2.01
N VAL A 124 8.18 -15.58 -0.81
CA VAL A 124 7.56 -15.17 0.46
C VAL A 124 7.49 -13.63 0.56
N MET A 125 8.56 -12.93 0.23
CA MET A 125 8.53 -11.46 0.22
C MET A 125 7.51 -10.89 -0.77
N ILE A 126 7.38 -11.49 -1.96
CA ILE A 126 6.40 -11.06 -2.95
C ILE A 126 4.97 -11.37 -2.49
N TYR A 127 4.74 -12.50 -1.80
CA TYR A 127 3.46 -12.78 -1.17
C TYR A 127 3.06 -11.67 -0.19
N PHE A 128 3.95 -11.31 0.74
CA PHE A 128 3.69 -10.25 1.70
C PHE A 128 3.51 -8.89 1.02
N LYS A 129 4.29 -8.59 -0.01
CA LYS A 129 4.16 -7.34 -0.77
C LYS A 129 2.84 -7.26 -1.52
N GLU A 130 2.45 -8.31 -2.24
CA GLU A 130 1.21 -8.31 -3.01
C GLU A 130 -0.01 -8.32 -2.10
N THR A 131 -0.01 -9.08 -1.00
CA THR A 131 -1.12 -9.06 -0.03
C THR A 131 -1.32 -7.67 0.59
N ARG A 132 -0.23 -6.99 0.97
CA ARG A 132 -0.27 -5.65 1.60
C ARG A 132 -0.50 -4.49 0.62
N LYS A 133 -0.38 -4.70 -0.68
CA LYS A 133 -0.49 -3.64 -1.70
C LYS A 133 -1.85 -2.92 -1.69
N ALA A 134 -2.94 -3.66 -1.47
CA ALA A 134 -4.27 -3.07 -1.31
C ALA A 134 -4.34 -2.19 -0.05
N ASP A 135 -3.82 -2.69 1.06
CA ASP A 135 -3.79 -1.96 2.34
C ASP A 135 -2.90 -0.72 2.26
N GLU A 136 -1.76 -0.79 1.56
CA GLU A 136 -0.87 0.36 1.34
C GLU A 136 -1.55 1.44 0.50
N LYS A 137 -2.21 1.07 -0.60
CA LYS A 137 -2.99 2.03 -1.40
C LYS A 137 -4.14 2.65 -0.61
N LEU A 138 -4.83 1.84 0.19
CA LEU A 138 -5.87 2.35 1.07
C LEU A 138 -5.29 3.31 2.10
N LYS A 139 -4.15 2.96 2.69
CA LYS A 139 -3.46 3.79 3.67
C LYS A 139 -3.07 5.15 3.08
N VAL A 140 -2.51 5.20 1.87
CA VAL A 140 -2.18 6.47 1.21
C VAL A 140 -3.43 7.34 1.03
N LYS A 141 -4.51 6.76 0.48
CA LYS A 141 -5.79 7.48 0.32
C LYS A 141 -6.37 7.94 1.67
N ARG A 142 -6.26 7.08 2.69
CA ARG A 142 -6.72 7.37 4.06
C ARG A 142 -5.91 8.50 4.68
N ASP A 143 -4.60 8.51 4.51
CA ASP A 143 -3.71 9.54 5.04
C ASP A 143 -4.01 10.89 4.36
N GLU A 144 -4.27 10.92 3.05
CA GLU A 144 -4.74 12.12 2.33
C GLU A 144 -6.05 12.67 2.93
N ILE A 145 -7.04 11.79 3.16
CA ILE A 145 -8.32 12.18 3.76
C ILE A 145 -8.14 12.61 5.22
N GLU A 146 -7.34 11.90 6.01
CA GLU A 146 -7.07 12.22 7.42
C GLU A 146 -6.39 13.57 7.59
N ASN A 147 -5.62 14.02 6.59
CA ASN A 147 -5.04 15.37 6.59
C ASN A 147 -6.10 16.46 6.31
N GLU A 148 -7.20 16.13 5.64
CA GLU A 148 -8.30 17.07 5.38
C GLU A 148 -9.38 17.03 6.48
N LEU A 149 -9.44 15.96 7.29
CA LEU A 149 -10.42 15.80 8.36
C LEU A 149 -10.47 16.97 9.36
N PRO A 150 -9.35 17.56 9.83
CA PRO A 150 -9.40 18.70 10.75
C PRO A 150 -10.14 19.89 10.15
N ARG A 151 -9.93 20.17 8.85
CA ARG A 151 -10.64 21.22 8.12
C ARG A 151 -12.13 20.88 7.95
N PHE A 152 -12.45 19.62 7.69
CA PHE A 152 -13.83 19.16 7.60
C PHE A 152 -14.57 19.32 8.93
N VAL A 153 -13.98 18.86 10.03
CA VAL A 153 -14.54 18.96 11.38
C VAL A 153 -14.75 20.42 11.78
N ALA A 154 -13.80 21.31 11.48
CA ALA A 154 -13.97 22.75 11.71
C ALA A 154 -15.13 23.33 10.88
N ASN A 155 -15.30 22.90 9.62
CA ASN A 155 -16.43 23.35 8.81
C ASN A 155 -17.77 22.84 9.36
N VAL A 156 -17.83 21.58 9.79
CA VAL A 156 -19.01 20.99 10.43
C VAL A 156 -19.35 21.73 11.73
N GLU A 157 -18.36 22.01 12.59
CA GLU A 157 -18.54 22.79 13.82
C GLU A 157 -19.15 24.18 13.57
N GLN A 158 -18.70 24.85 12.50
CA GLN A 158 -19.23 26.16 12.12
C GLN A 158 -20.64 26.08 11.54
N GLU A 159 -20.88 25.16 10.59
CA GLU A 159 -22.18 25.01 9.94
C GLU A 159 -23.26 24.52 10.91
N LEU A 160 -22.91 23.68 11.90
CA LEU A 160 -23.86 23.19 12.92
C LEU A 160 -24.45 24.29 13.81
N LYS A 161 -23.79 25.45 13.90
CA LYS A 161 -24.35 26.63 14.59
C LYS A 161 -25.52 27.25 13.81
N ASN A 162 -25.56 27.06 12.50
CA ASN A 162 -26.52 27.67 11.59
C ASN A 162 -27.57 26.66 11.10
N SER A 163 -27.18 25.42 10.81
CA SER A 163 -28.04 24.38 10.25
C SER A 163 -27.68 23.01 10.79
N ARG A 164 -28.70 22.19 11.06
CA ARG A 164 -28.53 20.77 11.44
C ARG A 164 -28.63 19.82 10.25
N ASP A 165 -28.74 20.34 9.04
CA ASP A 165 -28.80 19.52 7.83
C ASP A 165 -27.41 18.99 7.45
N VAL A 166 -27.10 17.79 7.93
CA VAL A 166 -25.82 17.10 7.69
C VAL A 166 -25.53 16.90 6.20
N LEU A 167 -26.56 16.67 5.36
CA LEU A 167 -26.35 16.47 3.92
C LEU A 167 -25.88 17.77 3.27
N SER A 168 -26.53 18.89 3.59
CA SER A 168 -26.12 20.21 3.09
C SER A 168 -24.69 20.57 3.52
N ILE A 169 -24.30 20.26 4.76
CA ILE A 169 -22.94 20.50 5.27
C ILE A 169 -21.91 19.71 4.47
N ILE A 170 -22.18 18.43 4.21
CA ILE A 170 -21.31 17.56 3.40
C ILE A 170 -21.19 18.08 1.98
N GLU A 171 -22.30 18.49 1.36
CA GLU A 171 -22.32 19.01 -0.01
C GLU A 171 -21.59 20.34 -0.17
N ASN A 172 -21.71 21.22 0.83
CA ASN A 172 -20.98 22.48 0.86
C ASN A 172 -19.47 22.25 0.99
N PHE A 173 -19.06 21.36 1.90
CA PHE A 173 -17.64 21.05 2.07
C PHE A 173 -17.04 20.37 0.83
N LYS A 174 -17.80 19.47 0.19
CA LYS A 174 -17.37 18.73 -1.02
C LYS A 174 -16.80 19.65 -2.10
N LYS A 175 -17.36 20.86 -2.26
CA LYS A 175 -16.92 21.84 -3.28
C LYS A 175 -15.48 22.34 -3.07
N ASN A 176 -14.98 22.27 -1.83
CA ASN A 176 -13.68 22.80 -1.41
C ASN A 176 -12.72 21.72 -0.89
N ALA A 177 -13.13 20.46 -0.95
CA ALA A 177 -12.35 19.29 -0.55
C ALA A 177 -11.37 18.88 -1.66
N GLY A 178 -10.27 18.21 -1.30
CA GLY A 178 -9.36 17.64 -2.29
C GLY A 178 -9.99 16.47 -3.04
N ASP A 179 -9.46 16.13 -4.22
CA ASP A 179 -10.06 15.16 -5.15
C ASP A 179 -10.41 13.81 -4.50
N ALA A 180 -9.52 13.29 -3.64
CA ALA A 180 -9.71 12.01 -2.97
C ALA A 180 -10.87 12.06 -1.95
N PHE A 181 -10.97 13.13 -1.17
CA PHE A 181 -12.01 13.28 -0.16
C PHE A 181 -13.35 13.69 -0.79
N ALA A 182 -13.32 14.60 -1.76
CA ALA A 182 -14.48 15.00 -2.55
C ALA A 182 -15.16 13.78 -3.21
N GLY A 183 -14.38 12.85 -3.76
CA GLY A 183 -14.90 11.61 -4.33
C GLY A 183 -15.62 10.72 -3.31
N GLU A 184 -15.10 10.59 -2.09
CA GLU A 184 -15.77 9.81 -1.03
C GLU A 184 -17.01 10.51 -0.48
N LEU A 185 -16.97 11.84 -0.36
CA LEU A 185 -18.13 12.65 0.03
C LEU A 185 -19.23 12.65 -1.04
N ASP A 186 -18.87 12.52 -2.32
CA ASP A 186 -19.84 12.37 -3.41
C ASP A 186 -20.62 11.05 -3.30
N ILE A 187 -19.89 9.95 -3.04
CA ILE A 187 -20.50 8.64 -2.79
C ILE A 187 -21.39 8.70 -1.54
N LEU A 188 -20.92 9.34 -0.46
CA LEU A 188 -21.70 9.52 0.76
C LEU A 188 -22.99 10.32 0.51
N ALA A 189 -22.90 11.45 -0.18
CA ALA A 189 -24.09 12.26 -0.50
C ALA A 189 -25.08 11.48 -1.37
N ALA A 190 -24.61 10.71 -2.35
CA ALA A 190 -25.45 9.84 -3.16
C ALA A 190 -26.12 8.73 -2.32
N ASP A 191 -25.36 8.08 -1.42
CA ASP A 191 -25.87 7.06 -0.49
C ASP A 191 -26.92 7.65 0.47
N MET A 192 -26.72 8.88 0.95
CA MET A 192 -27.66 9.58 1.84
C MET A 192 -28.97 9.97 1.15
N ARG A 193 -28.92 10.35 -0.13
CA ARG A 193 -30.14 10.67 -0.91
C ARG A 193 -30.94 9.43 -1.29
N SER A 194 -30.28 8.29 -1.47
CA SER A 194 -30.90 7.05 -1.94
C SER A 194 -31.25 6.06 -0.82
N SER A 195 -30.70 6.25 0.38
CA SER A 195 -30.88 5.34 1.52
C SER A 195 -31.00 6.09 2.84
N SER A 196 -31.02 5.37 3.98
CA SER A 196 -31.00 6.00 5.29
C SER A 196 -29.66 6.72 5.54
N TYR A 197 -29.75 7.93 6.11
CA TYR A 197 -28.62 8.80 6.40
C TYR A 197 -27.61 8.13 7.34
N GLU A 198 -28.08 7.47 8.40
CA GLU A 198 -27.21 6.75 9.34
C GLU A 198 -26.51 5.56 8.67
N ALA A 199 -27.23 4.82 7.82
CA ALA A 199 -26.67 3.68 7.10
C ALA A 199 -25.62 4.12 6.08
N ALA A 200 -25.81 5.27 5.43
CA ALA A 200 -24.84 5.87 4.52
C ALA A 200 -23.54 6.27 5.26
N LEU A 201 -23.67 6.93 6.42
CA LEU A 201 -22.53 7.30 7.27
C LEU A 201 -21.76 6.07 7.79
N THR A 202 -22.48 5.03 8.22
CA THR A 202 -21.85 3.77 8.68
C THR A 202 -21.10 3.06 7.54
N ARG A 203 -21.64 3.09 6.32
CA ARG A 203 -20.93 2.53 5.14
C ARG A 203 -19.70 3.35 4.80
N PHE A 204 -19.78 4.66 4.91
CA PHE A 204 -18.64 5.56 4.69
C PHE A 204 -17.51 5.32 5.70
N GLU A 205 -17.83 5.15 7.00
CA GLU A 205 -16.87 4.70 8.02
C GLU A 205 -16.21 3.37 7.63
N ALA A 206 -17.02 2.39 7.21
CA ALA A 206 -16.54 1.06 6.85
C ALA A 206 -15.68 1.03 5.57
N ARG A 207 -15.84 2.00 4.65
CA ARG A 207 -15.02 2.11 3.42
C ARG A 207 -13.60 2.59 3.73
N LEU A 208 -13.47 3.61 4.57
CA LEU A 208 -12.19 4.24 4.86
C LEU A 208 -11.45 3.59 6.03
N ASN A 209 -12.18 2.98 6.98
CA ASN A 209 -11.63 2.29 8.14
C ASN A 209 -10.57 3.14 8.88
N SER A 210 -10.90 4.42 9.08
CA SER A 210 -10.10 5.39 9.83
C SER A 210 -10.72 5.63 11.21
N PRO A 211 -9.94 5.49 12.31
CA PRO A 211 -10.42 5.81 13.65
C PRO A 211 -10.89 7.27 13.77
N MET A 212 -10.12 8.22 13.23
CA MET A 212 -10.46 9.64 13.26
C MET A 212 -11.80 9.91 12.55
N LEU A 213 -11.99 9.31 11.38
CA LEU A 213 -13.26 9.45 10.66
C LEU A 213 -14.45 8.84 11.43
N SER A 214 -14.20 7.73 12.15
CA SER A 214 -15.25 7.05 12.91
C SER A 214 -15.82 7.96 14.00
N ASP A 215 -14.97 8.80 14.63
CA ASP A 215 -15.41 9.78 15.63
C ASP A 215 -16.26 10.88 14.99
N VAL A 216 -15.85 11.39 13.82
CA VAL A 216 -16.65 12.34 13.03
C VAL A 216 -18.01 11.75 12.68
N VAL A 217 -18.06 10.51 12.18
CA VAL A 217 -19.29 9.81 11.79
C VAL A 217 -20.23 9.64 12.99
N ARG A 218 -19.72 9.25 14.17
CA ARG A 218 -20.52 9.15 15.40
C ARG A 218 -21.14 10.50 15.76
N GLY A 219 -20.37 11.57 15.70
CA GLY A 219 -20.87 12.93 15.93
C GLY A 219 -21.99 13.32 14.96
N LEU A 220 -21.83 13.02 13.67
CA LEU A 220 -22.82 13.31 12.62
C LEU A 220 -24.10 12.48 12.81
N ILE A 221 -23.99 11.21 13.21
CA ILE A 221 -25.15 10.38 13.56
C ILE A 221 -25.90 10.97 14.77
N GLY A 222 -25.18 11.47 15.79
CA GLY A 222 -25.79 12.18 16.92
C GLY A 222 -26.61 13.40 16.46
N VAL A 223 -26.05 14.22 15.56
CA VAL A 223 -26.77 15.38 14.98
C VAL A 223 -28.06 14.93 14.28
N LEU A 224 -27.99 13.86 13.48
CA LEU A 224 -29.16 13.32 12.77
C LEU A 224 -30.25 12.82 13.72
N ARG A 225 -29.86 12.35 14.92
CA ARG A 225 -30.79 11.93 15.98
C ARG A 225 -31.35 13.09 16.80
N GLY A 226 -30.87 14.31 16.55
CA GLY A 226 -31.31 15.53 17.23
C GLY A 226 -30.41 15.96 18.39
N ASP A 227 -29.31 15.24 18.66
CA ASP A 227 -28.37 15.59 19.72
C ASP A 227 -27.69 16.93 19.40
N ASP A 228 -27.42 17.73 20.43
CA ASP A 228 -26.59 18.91 20.30
C ASP A 228 -25.10 18.53 20.27
N SER A 229 -24.63 18.15 19.09
CA SER A 229 -23.23 17.79 18.87
C SER A 229 -22.32 19.01 18.68
N ALA A 230 -22.78 20.26 18.86
CA ALA A 230 -21.92 21.43 18.64
C ALA A 230 -20.67 21.41 19.53
N VAL A 231 -20.85 21.10 20.82
CA VAL A 231 -19.74 20.98 21.78
C VAL A 231 -18.86 19.77 21.45
N TYR A 232 -19.46 18.66 20.99
CA TYR A 232 -18.72 17.48 20.54
C TYR A 232 -17.78 17.81 19.37
N PHE A 233 -18.28 18.48 18.34
CA PHE A 233 -17.48 18.89 17.19
C PHE A 233 -16.44 19.96 17.53
N GLN A 234 -16.73 20.83 18.51
CA GLN A 234 -15.75 21.79 19.02
C GLN A 234 -14.57 21.09 19.73
N MET A 235 -14.85 20.10 20.57
CA MET A 235 -13.79 19.28 21.19
C MET A 235 -13.03 18.48 20.14
N LEU A 236 -13.73 17.85 19.20
CA LEU A 236 -13.11 17.06 18.14
C LEU A 236 -12.19 17.91 17.23
N ALA A 237 -12.61 19.13 16.89
CA ALA A 237 -11.78 20.08 16.13
C ALA A 237 -10.49 20.43 16.90
N HIS A 238 -10.60 20.61 18.21
CA HIS A 238 -9.45 20.87 19.07
C HIS A 238 -8.49 19.69 19.12
N ASP A 239 -9.01 18.48 19.35
CA ASP A 239 -8.22 17.25 19.43
C ASP A 239 -7.48 16.95 18.12
N PHE A 240 -8.15 17.16 16.98
CA PHE A 240 -7.54 16.98 15.67
C PHE A 240 -6.40 17.97 15.43
N LYS A 241 -6.57 19.23 15.83
CA LYS A 241 -5.50 20.24 15.77
C LYS A 241 -4.33 19.89 16.69
N GLN A 242 -4.59 19.34 17.88
CA GLN A 242 -3.53 18.85 18.76
C GLN A 242 -2.77 17.68 18.14
N LEU A 243 -3.47 16.73 17.51
CA LEU A 243 -2.87 15.58 16.83
C LEU A 243 -1.97 16.02 15.67
N GLU A 244 -2.40 17.00 14.85
CA GLU A 244 -1.55 17.59 13.81
C GLU A 244 -0.28 18.21 14.40
N LEU A 245 -0.41 19.00 15.47
CA LEU A 245 0.74 19.61 16.15
C LEU A 245 1.70 18.55 16.71
N GLN A 246 1.18 17.44 17.25
CA GLN A 246 2.02 16.32 17.70
C GLN A 246 2.73 15.64 16.54
N LYS A 247 2.04 15.41 15.41
CA LYS A 247 2.66 14.85 14.19
C LYS A 247 3.80 15.76 13.69
N LEU A 248 3.56 17.06 13.57
CA LEU A 248 4.56 18.05 13.16
C LEU A 248 5.76 18.08 14.11
N LYS A 249 5.54 18.03 15.43
CA LYS A 249 6.62 17.93 16.42
C LYS A 249 7.41 16.63 16.27
N SER A 250 6.74 15.51 16.05
CA SER A 250 7.40 14.21 15.87
C SER A 250 8.25 14.17 14.60
N GLU A 251 7.81 14.85 13.54
CA GLU A 251 8.54 14.97 12.28
C GLU A 251 9.76 15.89 12.42
N ALA A 252 9.60 17.01 13.12
CA ALA A 252 10.71 17.89 13.49
C ALA A 252 11.75 17.19 14.37
N GLN A 253 11.32 16.31 15.29
CA GLN A 253 12.22 15.50 16.13
C GLN A 253 12.99 14.41 15.36
N LYS A 254 12.48 13.95 14.22
CA LYS A 254 13.16 12.98 13.35
C LYS A 254 14.32 13.59 12.57
N ILE A 255 14.40 14.92 12.47
CA ILE A 255 15.56 15.60 11.88
C ILE A 255 16.73 15.38 12.85
N PRO A 256 17.71 14.50 12.54
CA PRO A 256 18.82 14.30 13.43
C PRO A 256 19.55 15.63 13.59
N PRO A 257 19.95 16.02 14.82
CA PRO A 257 20.74 17.23 14.99
C PRO A 257 22.02 17.04 14.17
N LYS A 258 22.24 17.88 13.14
CA LYS A 258 23.44 17.85 12.27
C LYS A 258 24.74 17.75 13.08
N ILE A 259 24.72 18.25 14.30
CA ILE A 259 25.78 18.21 15.31
C ILE A 259 26.27 16.77 15.61
N ARG A 260 25.40 15.76 15.61
CA ARG A 260 25.78 14.37 15.97
C ARG A 260 26.65 13.71 14.88
N VAL A 261 26.40 14.02 13.61
CA VAL A 261 27.19 13.50 12.48
C VAL A 261 28.61 14.07 12.51
N PHE A 262 28.74 15.39 12.73
CA PHE A 262 30.05 16.04 12.85
C PHE A 262 30.83 15.56 14.08
N SER A 263 30.13 15.30 15.20
CA SER A 263 30.75 14.73 16.41
C SER A 263 31.31 13.31 16.17
N PHE A 264 30.60 12.48 15.40
CA PHE A 264 31.04 11.13 15.06
C PHE A 264 32.26 11.13 14.12
N ILE A 265 32.27 12.03 13.14
CA ILE A 265 33.41 12.21 12.21
C ILE A 265 34.66 12.68 12.97
N MET A 266 34.53 13.64 13.89
CA MET A 266 35.65 14.12 14.70
C MET A 266 36.24 13.01 15.58
N LEU A 267 35.39 12.20 16.22
CA LEU A 267 35.82 11.06 17.04
C LEU A 267 36.55 10.00 16.19
N LEU A 268 36.05 9.70 14.99
CA LEU A 268 36.71 8.78 14.06
C LEU A 268 38.09 9.30 13.64
N CYS A 269 38.20 10.60 13.30
CA CYS A 269 39.48 11.23 12.99
C CYS A 269 40.47 11.14 14.16
N PHE A 270 40.00 11.38 15.39
CA PHE A 270 40.83 11.30 16.59
C PHE A 270 41.32 9.87 16.88
N LEU A 271 40.48 8.86 16.63
CA LEU A 271 40.85 7.45 16.76
C LEU A 271 41.91 7.05 15.72
N LEU A 272 41.75 7.50 14.47
CA LEU A 272 42.67 7.18 13.37
C LEU A 272 44.04 7.82 13.57
N THR A 273 44.13 9.06 14.06
CA THR A 273 45.42 9.68 14.36
C THR A 273 46.17 8.93 15.45
N TYR A 274 45.47 8.49 16.51
CA TYR A 274 46.08 7.70 17.58
C TYR A 274 46.58 6.34 17.08
N LEU A 275 45.77 5.63 16.30
CA LEU A 275 46.17 4.34 15.70
C LEU A 275 47.36 4.48 14.76
N ALA A 276 47.41 5.56 13.97
CA ALA A 276 48.54 5.84 13.07
C ALA A 276 49.84 6.07 13.85
N ILE A 277 49.79 6.83 14.94
CA ILE A 277 50.95 7.06 15.81
C ILE A 277 51.41 5.74 16.45
N ILE A 278 50.49 4.94 16.98
CA ILE A 278 50.81 3.65 17.59
C ILE A 278 51.43 2.70 16.56
N ALA A 279 50.86 2.60 15.36
CA ALA A 279 51.39 1.75 14.29
C ALA A 279 52.78 2.23 13.83
N PHE A 280 52.98 3.53 13.71
CA PHE A 280 54.28 4.11 13.37
C PHE A 280 55.32 3.79 14.44
N GLU A 281 54.98 3.93 15.72
CA GLU A 281 55.90 3.63 16.83
C GLU A 281 56.22 2.13 16.93
N ILE A 282 55.24 1.26 16.67
CA ILE A 282 55.46 -0.19 16.60
C ILE A 282 56.40 -0.55 15.44
N LEU A 283 56.18 0.02 14.24
CA LEU A 283 57.05 -0.22 13.09
C LEU A 283 58.47 0.29 13.32
N LYS A 284 58.61 1.48 13.92
CA LYS A 284 59.90 2.06 14.29
C LYS A 284 60.60 1.24 15.38
N SER A 285 59.85 0.79 16.40
CA SER A 285 60.37 -0.05 17.49
C SER A 285 60.77 -1.44 17.01
N LEU A 286 60.09 -2.00 16.01
CA LEU A 286 60.49 -3.27 15.37
C LEU A 286 61.71 -3.07 14.45
N GLY A 287 61.78 -1.96 13.72
CA GLY A 287 62.92 -1.62 12.86
C GLY A 287 64.21 -1.29 13.61
N GLY A 288 64.13 -0.94 14.90
CA GLY A 288 65.30 -0.78 15.78
C GLY A 288 65.73 -2.07 16.50
N MET A 289 65.00 -3.17 16.31
CA MET A 289 65.25 -4.47 16.97
C MET A 289 65.88 -5.50 16.01
N PHE A 290 66.07 -5.15 14.74
CA PHE A 290 66.78 -5.92 13.70
C PHE A 290 68.01 -5.15 13.21
#